data_AF-A0A7X8R062-F1
#
_entry.id   AF-A0A7X8R062-F1
#
_cell.length_a   1.000
_cell.length_b   1.000
_cell.length_c   1.000
_cell.angle_alpha   90.00
_cell.angle_beta   90.00
_cell.angle_gamma   90.00
#
_symmetry.space_group_name_H-M   'P 1'
#
loop_
_entity.id
_entity.type
_entity.pdbx_description
1 polymer ?
#
loop_
_entity_poly.entity_id
_entity_poly.type
_entity_poly.pdbx_seq_one_letter_code
_entity_poly.pdbx_strand_id
1 'polypeptide(L)'
;MISIIESIAQAENESRSDNIKWGIKQRAAQGTSKLYNRKCYGYFNDKNGNLVIDEREAKTVRMIFNLYLHGKSVLGIVKELERLGIKSPTGKDTWPKRTIDVMLSNEKYMGNVRLLDNGKYEAHYFVQDNNPAIIPKETFQAVQIEKQRRSNVIKSKDGARRKSTKYSSKSE
;
A
#
# COMPACT_ATOMS: atom_id res chain seq x y z
N MET A 1 -14.63 -26.93 -36.24
CA MET A 1 -14.53 -25.50 -36.63
C MET A 1 -14.63 -24.54 -35.43
N ILE A 2 -15.40 -24.86 -34.38
CA ILE A 2 -15.52 -24.04 -33.13
C ILE A 2 -14.16 -23.84 -32.43
N SER A 3 -13.35 -24.90 -32.30
CA SER A 3 -12.05 -24.87 -31.63
C SER A 3 -11.00 -23.93 -32.26
N ILE A 4 -11.07 -23.67 -33.58
CA ILE A 4 -10.13 -22.75 -34.26
C ILE A 4 -10.50 -21.29 -33.93
N ILE A 5 -11.79 -20.96 -33.96
CA ILE A 5 -12.28 -19.61 -33.64
C ILE A 5 -12.01 -19.29 -32.16
N GLU A 6 -12.21 -20.25 -31.26
CA GLU A 6 -11.86 -20.12 -29.85
C GLU A 6 -10.36 -19.89 -29.63
N SER A 7 -9.52 -20.64 -30.35
CA SER A 7 -8.06 -20.49 -30.27
C SER A 7 -7.59 -19.12 -30.77
N ILE A 8 -8.20 -18.61 -31.85
CA ILE A 8 -7.93 -17.27 -32.38
C ILE A 8 -8.39 -16.20 -31.39
N ALA A 9 -9.60 -16.30 -30.86
CA ALA A 9 -10.13 -15.35 -29.87
C ALA A 9 -9.30 -15.34 -28.58
N GLN A 10 -8.81 -16.50 -28.13
CA GLN A 10 -7.91 -16.61 -26.99
C GLN A 10 -6.57 -15.93 -27.28
N ALA A 11 -5.96 -16.18 -28.43
CA ALA A 11 -4.70 -15.56 -28.84
C ALA A 11 -4.82 -14.03 -28.97
N GLU A 12 -5.94 -13.52 -29.49
CA GLU A 12 -6.22 -12.09 -29.58
C GLU A 12 -6.39 -11.46 -28.18
N ASN A 13 -7.07 -12.15 -27.26
CA ASN A 13 -7.23 -11.69 -25.89
C ASN A 13 -5.88 -11.65 -25.15
N GLU A 14 -5.05 -12.67 -25.33
CA GLU A 14 -3.69 -12.72 -24.76
C GLU A 14 -2.82 -11.58 -25.33
N SER A 15 -2.82 -11.40 -26.64
CA SER A 15 -2.13 -10.28 -27.31
C SER A 15 -2.61 -8.91 -26.80
N ARG A 16 -3.92 -8.72 -26.63
CA ARG A 16 -4.48 -7.48 -26.06
C ARG A 16 -4.01 -7.26 -24.62
N SER A 17 -4.02 -8.30 -23.81
CA SER A 17 -3.54 -8.26 -22.42
C SER A 17 -2.07 -7.85 -22.35
N ASP A 18 -1.24 -8.42 -23.21
CA ASP A 18 0.19 -8.14 -23.23
C ASP A 18 0.50 -6.73 -23.74
N ASN A 19 -0.24 -6.24 -24.75
CA ASN A 19 -0.15 -4.86 -25.20
C ASN A 19 -0.54 -3.86 -24.08
N ILE A 20 -1.57 -4.16 -23.28
CA ILE A 20 -1.95 -3.33 -22.12
C ILE A 20 -0.84 -3.32 -21.07
N LYS A 21 -0.30 -4.49 -20.71
CA LYS A 21 0.81 -4.60 -19.73
C LYS A 21 2.04 -3.84 -20.23
N TRP A 22 2.39 -3.98 -21.49
CA TRP A 22 3.50 -3.28 -22.12
C TRP A 22 3.32 -1.76 -22.07
N GLY A 23 2.14 -1.26 -22.42
CA GLY A 23 1.84 0.18 -22.34
C GLY A 23 1.88 0.74 -20.90
N ILE A 24 1.46 -0.06 -19.91
CA ILE A 24 1.61 0.31 -18.49
C ILE A 24 3.09 0.37 -18.09
N LYS A 25 3.88 -0.65 -18.47
CA LYS A 25 5.32 -0.72 -18.20
C LYS A 25 6.06 0.47 -18.83
N GLN A 26 5.76 0.79 -20.08
CA GLN A 26 6.38 1.91 -20.80
C GLN A 26 6.11 3.25 -20.12
N ARG A 27 4.85 3.54 -19.75
CA ARG A 27 4.51 4.77 -19.02
C ARG A 27 5.12 4.82 -17.62
N ALA A 28 5.24 3.69 -16.94
CA ALA A 28 5.89 3.63 -15.64
C ALA A 28 7.39 3.94 -15.77
N ALA A 29 8.06 3.36 -16.78
CA ALA A 29 9.47 3.61 -17.08
C ALA A 29 9.75 5.08 -17.44
N GLN A 30 8.83 5.72 -18.17
CA GLN A 30 8.95 7.12 -18.59
C GLN A 30 8.55 8.12 -17.49
N GLY A 31 8.09 7.67 -16.32
CA GLY A 31 7.60 8.58 -15.27
C GLY A 31 6.23 9.21 -15.55
N THR A 32 5.61 8.95 -16.70
CA THR A 32 4.35 9.58 -17.14
C THR A 32 3.09 8.83 -16.68
N SER A 33 3.27 7.71 -15.97
CA SER A 33 2.15 6.90 -15.50
C SER A 33 1.31 7.64 -14.45
N LYS A 34 0.02 7.82 -14.72
CA LYS A 34 -0.96 8.34 -13.74
C LYS A 34 -1.03 7.51 -12.45
N LEU A 35 -0.52 6.27 -12.46
CA LEU A 35 -0.43 5.43 -11.27
C LEU A 35 0.48 6.03 -10.19
N TYR A 36 1.48 6.83 -10.58
CA TYR A 36 2.32 7.56 -9.62
C TYR A 36 1.49 8.47 -8.73
N ASN A 37 0.43 9.08 -9.26
CA ASN A 37 -0.43 10.00 -8.53
C ASN A 37 -1.79 9.40 -8.14
N ARG A 38 -1.92 8.07 -8.07
CA ARG A 38 -3.16 7.44 -7.60
C ARG A 38 -3.45 7.85 -6.16
N LYS A 39 -4.63 8.42 -5.91
CA LYS A 39 -5.14 8.81 -4.58
C LYS A 39 -5.06 7.66 -3.58
N CYS A 40 -4.60 7.95 -2.37
CA CYS A 40 -4.83 7.14 -1.18
C CYS A 40 -5.30 8.04 -0.03
N TYR A 41 -5.88 7.46 1.01
CA TYR A 41 -6.37 8.21 2.19
C TYR A 41 -5.28 9.11 2.77
N GLY A 42 -5.61 10.35 3.13
CA GLY A 42 -4.65 11.40 3.51
C GLY A 42 -4.30 12.34 2.37
N TYR A 43 -4.67 12.01 1.12
CA TYR A 43 -4.38 12.84 -0.05
C TYR A 43 -5.62 12.98 -0.93
N PHE A 44 -5.66 14.06 -1.71
CA PHE A 44 -6.56 14.23 -2.85
C PHE A 44 -5.76 14.57 -4.10
N ASN A 45 -6.39 14.43 -5.28
CA ASN A 45 -5.80 14.90 -6.53
C ASN A 45 -6.23 16.35 -6.78
N ASP A 46 -5.28 17.23 -7.06
CA ASP A 46 -5.58 18.58 -7.54
C ASP A 46 -6.10 18.57 -9.00
N LYS A 47 -6.36 19.75 -9.56
CA LYS A 47 -6.82 19.90 -10.95
C LYS A 47 -5.83 19.35 -11.99
N ASN A 48 -4.56 19.25 -11.64
CA ASN A 48 -3.49 18.74 -12.49
C ASN A 48 -3.26 17.24 -12.29
N GLY A 49 -3.97 16.62 -11.34
CA GLY A 49 -3.82 15.22 -11.00
C GLY A 49 -2.69 14.93 -10.02
N ASN A 50 -2.06 15.93 -9.40
CA ASN A 50 -1.00 15.75 -8.40
C ASN A 50 -1.59 15.41 -7.02
N LEU A 51 -0.84 14.66 -6.21
CA LEU A 51 -1.24 14.35 -4.83
C LEU A 51 -0.98 15.54 -3.92
N VAL A 52 -2.04 16.06 -3.31
CA VAL A 52 -2.01 17.13 -2.31
C VAL A 52 -2.55 16.59 -0.98
N ILE A 53 -1.96 17.03 0.13
CA ILE A 53 -2.34 16.56 1.47
C ILE A 53 -3.74 17.08 1.83
N ASP A 54 -4.62 16.15 2.21
CA ASP A 54 -5.84 16.50 2.96
C ASP A 54 -5.49 16.54 4.44
N GLU A 55 -5.38 17.73 5.03
CA GLU A 55 -4.95 17.86 6.43
C GLU A 55 -5.89 17.19 7.44
N ARG A 56 -7.18 16.99 7.11
CA ARG A 56 -8.11 16.29 7.99
C ARG A 56 -7.81 14.80 8.00
N GLU A 57 -7.69 14.20 6.82
CA GLU A 57 -7.34 12.78 6.70
C GLU A 57 -5.90 12.50 7.14
N ALA A 58 -4.96 13.42 6.87
CA ALA A 58 -3.56 13.29 7.23
C ALA A 58 -3.32 13.28 8.74
N LYS A 59 -4.15 13.99 9.54
CA LYS A 59 -4.14 13.86 11.00
C LYS A 59 -4.44 12.43 11.44
N THR A 60 -5.43 11.79 10.82
CA THR A 60 -5.75 10.37 11.08
C THR A 60 -4.60 9.46 10.67
N VAL A 61 -3.95 9.71 9.53
CA VAL A 61 -2.76 8.95 9.11
C VAL A 61 -1.64 9.05 10.15
N ARG A 62 -1.28 10.28 10.57
CA ARG A 62 -0.28 10.51 11.63
C ARG A 62 -0.63 9.78 12.92
N MET A 63 -1.90 9.83 13.32
CA MET A 63 -2.39 9.12 14.50
C MET A 63 -2.25 7.59 14.37
N ILE A 64 -2.59 7.00 13.23
CA ILE A 64 -2.46 5.55 12.99
C ILE A 64 -1.00 5.10 13.12
N PHE A 65 -0.07 5.83 12.50
CA PHE A 65 1.36 5.52 12.61
C PHE A 65 1.84 5.65 14.06
N ASN A 66 1.43 6.71 14.75
CA ASN A 66 1.79 6.93 16.14
C ASN A 66 1.26 5.82 17.07
N LEU A 67 -0.02 5.47 16.97
CA LEU A 67 -0.64 4.41 17.77
C LEU A 67 0.06 3.06 17.55
N TYR A 68 0.45 2.76 16.31
CA TYR A 68 1.16 1.53 16.00
C TYR A 68 2.52 1.45 16.70
N LEU A 69 3.30 2.54 16.66
CA LEU A 69 4.59 2.63 17.34
C LEU A 69 4.43 2.60 18.87
N HIS A 70 3.32 3.10 19.41
CA HIS A 70 2.96 3.00 20.83
C HIS A 70 2.37 1.63 21.22
N GLY A 71 2.75 0.55 20.54
CA GLY A 71 2.38 -0.81 20.93
C GLY A 71 0.95 -1.24 20.56
N LYS A 72 0.09 -0.39 20.00
CA LYS A 72 -1.26 -0.84 19.60
C LYS A 72 -1.14 -1.84 18.44
N SER A 73 -1.85 -2.97 18.57
CA SER A 73 -2.06 -3.88 17.44
C SER A 73 -2.95 -3.24 16.38
N VAL A 74 -2.97 -3.78 15.16
CA VAL A 74 -3.88 -3.33 14.10
C VAL A 74 -5.35 -3.35 14.56
N LEU A 75 -5.75 -4.38 15.31
CA LEU A 75 -7.09 -4.44 15.89
C LEU A 75 -7.30 -3.36 16.97
N GLY A 76 -6.28 -3.09 17.80
CA GLY A 76 -6.32 -2.00 18.77
C GLY A 76 -6.50 -0.63 18.10
N ILE A 77 -5.83 -0.39 16.98
CA ILE A 77 -5.99 0.84 16.19
C ILE A 77 -7.40 0.94 15.61
N VAL A 78 -7.94 -0.15 15.04
CA VAL A 78 -9.33 -0.16 14.52
C VAL A 78 -10.33 0.21 15.62
N LYS A 79 -10.20 -0.37 16.82
CA LYS A 79 -11.05 -0.05 17.97
C LYS A 79 -10.91 1.41 18.41
N GLU A 80 -9.69 1.95 18.37
CA GLU A 80 -9.45 3.35 18.74
C GLU A 80 -10.08 4.31 17.73
N LEU A 81 -9.98 4.03 16.43
CA LEU A 81 -10.63 4.83 15.39
C LEU A 81 -12.16 4.80 15.53
N GLU A 82 -12.73 3.63 15.81
CA GLU A 82 -14.16 3.45 16.06
C GLU A 82 -14.62 4.21 17.31
N ARG A 83 -13.86 4.13 18.42
CA ARG A 83 -14.10 4.89 19.65
C ARG A 83 -14.10 6.40 19.42
N LEU A 84 -13.23 6.88 18.52
CA LEU A 84 -13.13 8.29 18.14
C LEU A 84 -14.15 8.70 17.07
N GLY A 85 -14.99 7.78 16.58
CA GLY A 85 -15.98 8.07 15.53
C GLY A 85 -15.37 8.37 14.15
N ILE A 86 -14.12 7.97 13.91
CA ILE A 86 -13.43 8.25 12.65
C ILE A 86 -13.83 7.19 11.61
N LYS A 87 -14.63 7.60 10.64
CA LYS A 87 -15.09 6.73 9.56
C LYS A 87 -13.95 6.34 8.61
N SER A 88 -14.07 5.15 8.05
CA SER A 88 -13.15 4.64 7.05
C SER A 88 -13.23 5.43 5.74
N PRO A 89 -12.27 5.27 4.82
CA PRO A 89 -12.28 6.00 3.54
C PRO A 89 -13.53 5.75 2.69
N THR A 90 -14.24 4.64 2.94
CA THR A 90 -15.50 4.28 2.29
C THR A 90 -16.74 4.61 3.13
N GLY A 91 -16.58 5.39 4.21
CA GLY A 91 -17.67 5.85 5.07
C GLY A 91 -18.15 4.84 6.12
N LYS A 92 -17.49 3.69 6.27
CA LYS A 92 -17.84 2.68 7.30
C LYS A 92 -17.37 3.09 8.69
N ASP A 93 -18.16 2.79 9.72
CA ASP A 93 -17.80 3.09 11.11
C ASP A 93 -16.61 2.25 11.60
N THR A 94 -16.56 0.97 11.22
CA THR A 94 -15.41 0.09 11.51
C THR A 94 -14.46 -0.02 10.31
N TRP A 95 -13.18 0.26 10.55
CA TRP A 95 -12.14 0.12 9.53
C TRP A 95 -11.77 -1.34 9.26
N PRO A 96 -11.66 -1.78 7.98
CA PRO A 96 -11.09 -3.07 7.67
C PRO A 96 -9.63 -3.15 8.13
N LYS A 97 -9.27 -4.24 8.84
CA LYS A 97 -7.88 -4.46 9.33
C LYS A 97 -6.85 -4.36 8.21
N ARG A 98 -7.19 -4.90 7.02
CA ARG A 98 -6.34 -4.84 5.84
C ARG A 98 -6.05 -3.40 5.41
N THR A 99 -7.00 -2.48 5.54
CA THR A 99 -6.79 -1.08 5.18
C THR A 99 -5.70 -0.46 6.05
N ILE A 100 -5.77 -0.64 7.37
CA ILE A 100 -4.73 -0.15 8.30
C ILE A 100 -3.38 -0.79 7.99
N ASP A 101 -3.35 -2.10 7.74
CA ASP A 101 -2.12 -2.81 7.38
C ASP A 101 -1.49 -2.30 6.06
N VAL A 102 -2.30 -2.06 5.02
CA VAL A 102 -1.85 -1.42 3.76
C VAL A 102 -1.27 -0.05 4.05
N MET A 103 -1.95 0.77 4.84
CA MET A 103 -1.53 2.13 5.13
C MET A 103 -0.15 2.16 5.80
N LEU A 104 0.06 1.30 6.80
CA LEU A 104 1.34 1.19 7.51
C LEU A 104 2.50 0.71 6.63
N SER A 105 2.26 0.26 5.39
CA SER A 105 3.30 -0.15 4.44
C SER A 105 3.31 0.68 3.15
N ASN A 106 2.45 1.70 3.04
CA ASN A 106 2.35 2.52 1.84
C ASN A 106 3.40 3.63 1.85
N GLU A 107 4.46 3.46 1.05
CA GLU A 107 5.58 4.41 0.93
C GLU A 107 5.15 5.82 0.51
N LYS A 108 3.94 6.00 -0.05
CA LYS A 108 3.36 7.30 -0.38
C LYS A 108 3.27 8.24 0.82
N TYR A 109 3.17 7.70 2.04
CA TYR A 109 3.11 8.52 3.24
C TYR A 109 4.43 9.21 3.57
N MET A 110 5.56 8.68 3.07
CA MET A 110 6.88 9.33 3.15
C MET A 110 7.30 9.98 1.81
N GLY A 111 6.36 10.18 0.88
CA GLY A 111 6.62 10.84 -0.40
C GLY A 111 7.11 9.94 -1.54
N ASN A 112 7.26 8.63 -1.30
CA ASN A 112 7.83 7.71 -2.30
C ASN A 112 6.74 6.87 -2.97
N VAL A 113 6.98 6.47 -4.23
CA VAL A 113 6.05 5.62 -4.97
C VAL A 113 6.77 4.47 -5.63
N ARG A 114 6.22 3.27 -5.43
CA ARG A 114 6.63 2.05 -6.11
C ARG A 114 5.52 1.53 -7.00
N LEU A 115 5.82 1.33 -8.27
CA LEU A 115 4.91 0.74 -9.25
C LEU A 115 5.38 -0.65 -9.68
N LEU A 116 4.41 -1.51 -9.99
CA LEU A 116 4.59 -2.84 -10.57
C LEU A 116 5.33 -3.86 -9.68
N ASP A 117 5.53 -3.55 -8.40
CA ASP A 117 6.18 -4.43 -7.40
C ASP A 117 5.20 -5.44 -6.77
N ASN A 118 4.48 -6.19 -7.61
CA ASN A 118 3.51 -7.19 -7.16
C ASN A 118 3.80 -8.60 -7.72
N GLY A 119 5.00 -8.80 -8.26
CA GLY A 119 5.41 -10.06 -8.89
C GLY A 119 4.72 -10.39 -10.21
N LYS A 120 3.76 -9.57 -10.68
CA LYS A 120 3.13 -9.73 -12.00
C LYS A 120 3.96 -9.13 -13.13
N TYR A 121 4.95 -8.33 -12.79
CA TYR A 121 5.84 -7.65 -13.71
C TYR A 121 7.29 -7.95 -13.30
N GLU A 122 8.15 -8.17 -14.28
CA GLU A 122 9.59 -8.40 -14.05
C GLU A 122 10.31 -7.12 -13.59
N ALA A 123 9.80 -5.96 -14.01
CA ALA A 123 10.34 -4.66 -13.66
C ALA A 123 9.43 -3.96 -12.64
N HIS A 124 10.07 -3.32 -11.67
CA HIS A 124 9.44 -2.41 -10.73
C HIS A 124 10.08 -1.03 -10.88
N TYR A 125 9.28 0.00 -10.65
CA TYR A 125 9.72 1.39 -10.80
C TYR A 125 9.55 2.13 -9.49
N PHE A 126 10.58 2.87 -9.10
CA PHE A 126 10.63 3.58 -7.83
C PHE A 126 10.94 5.06 -8.07
N VAL A 127 10.11 5.93 -7.49
CA VAL A 127 10.27 7.38 -7.55
C VAL A 127 10.31 7.92 -6.12
N GLN A 128 11.36 8.67 -5.81
CA GLN A 128 11.50 9.40 -4.54
C GLN A 128 10.88 10.78 -4.65
N ASP A 129 10.41 11.32 -3.53
CA ASP A 129 9.89 12.70 -3.44
C ASP A 129 8.79 13.03 -4.47
N ASN A 130 7.97 12.04 -4.82
CA ASN A 130 6.88 12.15 -5.79
C ASN A 130 5.74 13.04 -5.28
N ASN A 131 5.48 13.02 -3.98
CA ASN A 131 4.39 13.77 -3.36
C ASN A 131 4.81 14.32 -2.00
N PRO A 132 4.12 15.36 -1.49
CA PRO A 132 4.36 15.86 -0.13
C PRO A 132 4.22 14.72 0.87
N ALA A 133 5.15 14.62 1.83
CA ALA A 133 5.14 13.57 2.84
C ALA A 133 4.20 13.94 4.01
N ILE A 134 3.39 12.97 4.46
CA ILE A 134 2.57 13.09 5.68
C ILE A 134 3.34 12.60 6.91
N ILE A 135 4.22 11.62 6.72
CA ILE A 135 5.00 10.94 7.76
C ILE A 135 6.49 11.12 7.45
N PRO A 136 7.32 11.53 8.43
CA PRO A 136 8.78 11.55 8.26
C PRO A 136 9.33 10.17 7.90
N LYS A 137 10.40 10.15 7.10
CA LYS A 137 11.03 8.91 6.63
C LYS A 137 11.44 8.00 7.79
N GLU A 138 11.94 8.60 8.87
CA GLU A 138 12.39 7.93 10.08
C GLU A 138 11.22 7.22 10.80
N THR A 139 10.07 7.91 10.91
CA THR A 139 8.85 7.32 11.47
C THR A 139 8.34 6.16 10.62
N PHE A 140 8.35 6.30 9.30
CA PHE A 140 7.92 5.22 8.40
C PHE A 140 8.85 3.99 8.52
N GLN A 141 10.15 4.21 8.58
CA GLN A 141 11.16 3.17 8.75
C GLN A 141 11.01 2.46 10.10
N ALA A 142 10.80 3.20 11.19
CA ALA A 142 10.51 2.64 12.51
C ALA A 142 9.29 1.72 12.48
N VAL A 143 8.22 2.12 11.77
CA VAL A 143 7.04 1.26 11.58
C VAL A 143 7.39 -0.02 10.80
N GLN A 144 8.21 0.05 9.75
CA GLN A 144 8.60 -1.16 9.01
C GLN A 144 9.42 -2.12 9.87
N ILE A 145 10.35 -1.60 10.67
CA ILE A 145 11.12 -2.39 11.64
C ILE A 145 10.17 -3.06 12.65
N GLU A 146 9.22 -2.30 13.20
CA GLU A 146 8.25 -2.83 14.15
C GLU A 146 7.33 -3.88 13.52
N LYS A 147 6.89 -3.70 12.27
CA LYS A 147 6.14 -4.72 11.51
C LYS A 147 6.95 -6.01 11.36
N GLN A 148 8.24 -5.92 11.05
CA GLN A 148 9.12 -7.08 10.93
C GLN A 148 9.36 -7.76 12.28
N ARG A 149 9.51 -6.99 13.37
CA ARG A 149 9.60 -7.50 14.74
C ARG A 149 8.36 -8.32 15.09
N ARG A 150 7.18 -7.75 14.87
CA ARG A 150 5.88 -8.37 15.18
C ARG A 150 5.51 -9.55 14.27
N SER A 151 6.09 -9.62 13.06
CA SER A 151 5.89 -10.74 12.15
C SER A 151 6.32 -12.06 12.79
N ASN A 152 5.44 -13.06 12.71
CA ASN A 152 5.74 -14.43 13.09
C ASN A 152 6.38 -15.24 11.95
N VAL A 153 6.63 -14.63 10.78
CA VAL A 153 7.27 -15.27 9.64
C VAL A 153 8.66 -14.67 9.43
N ILE A 154 9.66 -15.55 9.35
CA ILE A 154 11.04 -15.24 8.92
C ILE A 154 11.19 -15.77 7.49
N LYS A 155 11.62 -14.91 6.57
CA LYS A 155 12.01 -15.31 5.22
C LYS A 155 13.53 -15.55 5.22
N SER A 156 13.97 -16.78 4.95
CA SER A 156 15.38 -17.11 4.69
C SER A 156 15.56 -17.51 3.22
N LYS A 157 16.81 -17.73 2.80
CA LYS A 157 17.13 -18.24 1.45
C LYS A 157 16.47 -19.60 1.17
N ASP A 158 16.21 -20.38 2.22
CA ASP A 158 15.62 -21.73 2.14
C ASP A 158 14.09 -21.74 2.28
N GLY A 159 13.45 -20.57 2.26
CA GLY A 159 11.99 -20.43 2.35
C GLY A 159 11.50 -19.70 3.61
N ALA A 160 10.18 -19.73 3.83
CA ALA A 160 9.54 -19.05 4.94
C ALA A 160 9.37 -19.98 6.15
N ARG A 161 9.89 -19.61 7.32
CA ARG A 161 9.72 -20.34 8.58
C ARG A 161 8.94 -19.51 9.59
N ARG A 162 8.14 -20.16 10.45
CA ARG A 162 7.43 -19.47 11.53
C ARG A 162 8.31 -19.38 12.78
N LYS A 163 8.29 -18.24 13.45
CA LYS A 163 8.93 -18.04 14.77
C LYS A 163 8.22 -18.91 15.82
N SER A 164 8.98 -19.37 16.79
CA SER A 164 8.45 -20.01 18.00
C SER A 164 7.68 -19.03 18.89
N THR A 165 8.00 -17.74 18.80
CA THR A 165 7.36 -16.65 19.54
C THR A 165 6.33 -15.92 18.67
N LYS A 166 5.29 -15.38 19.31
CA LYS A 166 4.25 -14.56 18.68
C LYS A 166 4.17 -13.23 19.42
N TYR A 167 4.06 -12.14 18.67
CA TYR A 167 3.80 -10.83 19.27
C TYR A 167 2.40 -10.81 19.92
N SER A 168 2.33 -10.22 21.11
CA SER A 168 1.09 -9.98 21.85
C SER A 168 1.08 -8.53 22.33
N SER A 169 0.06 -7.78 21.92
CA SER A 169 -0.12 -6.39 22.36
C SER A 169 -0.71 -6.26 23.77
N LYS A 170 -0.77 -7.34 24.55
CA LYS A 170 -1.25 -7.35 25.94
C LYS A 170 -0.10 -7.46 26.96
N SER A 171 1.13 -7.63 26.47
CA SER A 171 2.31 -7.93 27.27
C SER A 171 3.17 -6.70 27.57
N GLU A 172 2.75 -5.53 27.08
CA GLU A 172 3.38 -4.21 27.22
C GLU A 172 2.37 -3.26 27.86
#